data_AF-A0A0X3TCJ9-F1
#
_entry.id   AF-A0A0X3TCJ9-F1
#
_cell.length_a   1.000
_cell.length_b   1.000
_cell.length_c   1.000
_cell.angle_alpha   90.00
_cell.angle_beta   90.00
_cell.angle_gamma   90.00
#
_symmetry.space_group_name_H-M   'P 1'
#
loop_
_entity.id
_entity.type
_entity.pdbx_description
1 polymer ?
#
loop_
_entity_poly.entity_id
_entity_poly.type
_entity_poly.pdbx_seq_one_letter_code
_entity_poly.pdbx_strand_id
1 'polypeptide(L)'
;MSQLENMTFDRKITRRDLIKVFGATAVAGTGIFGASNKAYAKSAPHVVVLGGGVGGSTFSKYLRFADPDVKITIIEQYPEYITCLRSNDVIVGMHTLDDLTFNLNTIKSKYNVNVVIDKVVGADFDKKTVRTEKGHSFQYDKLVVSPGIDFKFEDYEGYDAQLAAGDFPHAYKAGPQTLKLRDQLFGMRKGGVAIIAPPQNPFRCPPGPYERASFFAEHFKNFNPTAKLIVLDPKERFTKDVPFKKAWERLYGYKTDNALLEWVPGSDGGKVVGLDAKNKTVLTEFGEYKADVINIIPNQRAGKLAQKLGLTDRSGWCPIDRNSFESTIHKEVYVLGDSSIADAMPKSGYSANSQAKVCAQAVADTLKGNQLQKAIYSNVCYSLAGQNYGVSIAAIYEVRDGLIQPKGKSAGVSPITDKPAQPILEAVYQKNWQREFVKDVFS
;
A
#
# COMPACT_ATOMS: atom_id res chain seq x y z
N MET A 1 -40.02 51.15 36.47
CA MET A 1 -38.70 50.79 37.04
C MET A 1 -38.20 49.58 36.24
N SER A 2 -37.06 49.55 35.55
CA SER A 2 -36.01 50.53 35.26
C SER A 2 -35.31 50.04 33.99
N GLN A 3 -34.75 50.99 33.27
CA GLN A 3 -34.01 50.86 32.01
C GLN A 3 -32.83 49.88 32.09
N LEU A 4 -32.54 49.21 30.97
CA LEU A 4 -31.19 48.88 30.50
C LEU A 4 -31.25 48.61 28.98
N GLU A 5 -31.51 49.68 28.24
CA GLU A 5 -31.12 49.83 26.83
C GLU A 5 -29.80 50.62 26.77
N ASN A 6 -29.07 50.40 25.68
CA ASN A 6 -27.82 51.05 25.23
C ASN A 6 -26.51 50.49 25.79
N MET A 7 -25.86 49.66 24.98
CA MET A 7 -24.44 49.85 24.62
C MET A 7 -24.18 49.17 23.26
N THR A 8 -24.20 49.99 22.21
CA THR A 8 -23.68 49.69 20.87
C THR A 8 -22.14 49.66 20.92
N PHE A 9 -21.54 48.61 20.36
CA PHE A 9 -20.16 48.66 19.85
C PHE A 9 -20.17 48.26 18.38
N ASP A 10 -20.50 49.23 17.54
CA ASP A 10 -20.25 49.16 16.11
C ASP A 10 -18.78 49.54 15.88
N ARG A 11 -17.91 48.55 15.67
CA ARG A 11 -16.53 48.78 15.23
C ARG A 11 -16.31 48.05 13.91
N LYS A 12 -16.79 48.66 12.82
CA LYS A 12 -16.49 48.23 11.45
C LYS A 12 -14.99 48.35 11.19
N ILE A 13 -14.32 47.20 11.03
CA ILE A 13 -12.95 47.12 10.52
C ILE A 13 -12.95 47.70 9.11
N THR A 14 -12.14 48.73 8.87
CA THR A 14 -12.07 49.36 7.54
C THR A 14 -10.96 48.74 6.68
N ARG A 15 -11.08 48.87 5.34
CA ARG A 15 -10.03 48.41 4.39
C ARG A 15 -8.64 48.99 4.68
N ARG A 16 -8.55 50.15 5.35
CA ARG A 16 -7.27 50.75 5.78
C ARG A 16 -6.65 50.07 7.01
N ASP A 17 -7.46 49.49 7.89
CA ASP A 17 -6.97 48.72 9.03
C ASP A 17 -6.42 47.35 8.59
N LEU A 18 -7.05 46.75 7.56
CA LEU A 18 -6.53 45.54 6.90
C LEU A 18 -5.16 45.78 6.23
N ILE A 19 -4.96 46.93 5.57
CA ILE A 19 -3.66 47.25 4.94
C ILE A 19 -2.56 47.48 5.99
N LYS A 20 -2.88 47.97 7.19
CA LYS A 20 -1.90 48.10 8.28
C LYS A 20 -1.51 46.75 8.90
N VAL A 21 -2.42 45.77 8.91
CA VAL A 21 -2.14 44.39 9.37
C VAL A 21 -1.35 43.60 8.33
N PHE A 22 -1.54 43.87 7.03
CA PHE A 22 -0.83 43.18 5.94
C PHE A 22 0.43 43.92 5.44
N GLY A 23 0.61 45.19 5.76
CA GLY A 23 1.73 46.02 5.29
C GLY A 23 3.04 45.87 6.07
N ALA A 24 3.02 45.21 7.24
CA ALA A 24 4.20 45.02 8.09
C ALA A 24 4.84 43.61 7.98
N THR A 25 4.32 42.73 7.12
CA THR A 25 4.79 41.34 6.95
C THR A 25 5.42 41.06 5.59
N ALA A 26 5.84 42.10 4.86
CA ALA A 26 6.30 41.98 3.46
C ALA A 26 7.82 41.80 3.25
N VAL A 27 8.66 41.50 4.27
CA VAL A 27 10.14 41.40 4.06
C VAL A 27 10.81 40.15 4.67
N ALA A 28 10.09 39.10 5.08
CA ALA A 28 10.73 37.82 5.43
C ALA A 28 9.83 36.61 5.13
N GLY A 29 9.61 36.35 3.84
CA GLY A 29 8.75 35.27 3.35
C GLY A 29 9.49 34.07 2.77
N THR A 30 10.70 33.74 3.22
CA THR A 30 11.34 32.44 2.96
C THR A 30 11.13 31.52 4.14
N GLY A 31 10.12 30.65 4.04
CA GLY A 31 9.88 29.56 4.97
C GLY A 31 8.75 29.82 5.96
N ILE A 32 7.56 29.28 5.69
CA ILE A 32 6.63 28.64 6.63
C ILE A 32 5.62 27.89 5.74
N PHE A 33 5.95 26.65 5.40
CA PHE A 33 5.00 25.56 5.28
C PHE A 33 5.75 24.30 5.71
N GLY A 34 5.58 23.91 6.98
CA GLY A 34 6.02 22.60 7.49
C GLY A 34 7.27 22.54 8.38
N ALA A 35 7.93 23.66 8.71
CA ALA A 35 9.13 23.61 9.54
C ALA A 35 8.85 22.93 10.89
N SER A 36 9.63 21.89 11.19
CA SER A 36 9.81 21.37 12.54
C SER A 36 10.21 22.53 13.47
N ASN A 37 9.63 22.57 14.68
CA ASN A 37 9.98 23.59 15.69
C ASN A 37 11.36 23.37 16.34
N LYS A 38 12.11 22.35 15.93
CA LYS A 38 13.50 22.18 16.37
C LYS A 38 14.45 22.83 15.39
N ALA A 39 15.27 23.75 15.89
CA ALA A 39 16.48 24.18 15.20
C ALA A 39 17.47 23.01 15.19
N TYR A 40 17.86 22.57 14.00
CA TYR A 40 18.94 21.61 13.81
C TYR A 40 20.28 22.35 13.71
N ALA A 41 21.36 21.72 14.18
CA ALA A 41 22.70 22.20 13.88
C ALA A 41 22.87 22.32 12.36
N LYS A 42 23.60 23.34 11.90
CA LYS A 42 23.85 23.55 10.46
C LYS A 42 24.53 22.34 9.80
N SER A 43 25.24 21.53 10.58
CA SER A 43 25.95 20.31 10.17
C SER A 43 25.14 19.02 10.34
N ALA A 44 23.89 19.07 10.80
CA ALA A 44 23.08 17.87 11.02
C ALA A 44 22.80 17.15 9.68
N PRO A 45 23.04 15.83 9.58
CA PRO A 45 22.76 15.10 8.36
C PRO A 45 21.28 15.20 7.96
N HIS A 46 21.02 15.32 6.66
CA HIS A 46 19.67 15.46 6.12
C HIS A 46 19.28 14.21 5.33
N VAL A 47 18.27 13.51 5.82
CA VAL A 47 17.63 12.40 5.12
C VAL A 47 16.32 12.87 4.48
N VAL A 48 16.21 12.67 3.17
CA VAL A 48 14.99 12.94 2.40
C VAL A 48 14.29 11.63 2.07
N VAL A 49 12.98 11.57 2.24
CA VAL A 49 12.15 10.37 2.05
C VAL A 49 11.06 10.68 1.02
N LEU A 50 10.98 9.90 -0.04
CA LEU A 50 10.03 10.07 -1.14
C LEU A 50 8.90 9.04 -0.99
N GLY A 51 7.71 9.52 -0.61
CA GLY A 51 6.52 8.70 -0.34
C GLY A 51 6.26 8.51 1.15
N GLY A 52 5.06 8.90 1.60
CA GLY A 52 4.57 8.83 2.98
C GLY A 52 3.72 7.60 3.30
N GLY A 53 3.75 6.57 2.45
CA GLY A 53 3.07 5.29 2.74
C GLY A 53 3.76 4.50 3.87
N VAL A 54 3.43 3.20 3.96
CA VAL A 54 3.93 2.32 5.04
C VAL A 54 5.45 2.36 5.18
N GLY A 55 6.19 2.23 4.08
CA GLY A 55 7.65 2.21 4.08
C GLY A 55 8.25 3.53 4.58
N GLY A 56 7.88 4.65 3.95
CA GLY A 56 8.44 5.97 4.28
C GLY A 56 8.05 6.49 5.67
N SER A 57 6.80 6.28 6.09
CA SER A 57 6.35 6.67 7.43
C SER A 57 7.04 5.85 8.52
N THR A 58 7.14 4.52 8.34
CA THR A 58 7.85 3.66 9.27
C THR A 58 9.33 4.03 9.33
N PHE A 59 9.98 4.22 8.18
CA PHE A 59 11.40 4.58 8.11
C PHE A 59 11.66 5.88 8.88
N SER A 60 10.85 6.91 8.65
CA SER A 60 11.05 8.23 9.26
C SER A 60 10.87 8.20 10.78
N LYS A 61 9.86 7.47 11.27
CA LYS A 61 9.64 7.24 12.70
C LYS A 61 10.82 6.52 13.35
N TYR A 62 11.27 5.43 12.75
CA TYR A 62 12.33 4.61 13.33
C TYR A 62 13.72 5.24 13.18
N LEU A 63 13.96 6.04 12.14
CA LEU A 63 15.18 6.83 12.04
C LEU A 63 15.25 7.87 13.16
N ARG A 64 14.12 8.51 13.51
CA ARG A 64 14.08 9.41 14.67
C ARG A 64 14.43 8.69 15.99
N PHE A 65 14.04 7.43 16.15
CA PHE A 65 14.41 6.65 17.34
C PHE A 65 15.89 6.26 17.34
N ALA A 66 16.44 5.89 16.18
CA ALA A 66 17.85 5.50 16.06
C ALA A 66 18.80 6.71 16.11
N ASP A 67 18.34 7.88 15.67
CA ASP A 67 19.10 9.12 15.66
C ASP A 67 18.22 10.36 15.90
N PRO A 68 18.28 10.97 17.10
CA PRO A 68 17.49 12.14 17.44
C PRO A 68 17.97 13.43 16.75
N ASP A 69 19.17 13.46 16.17
CA ASP A 69 19.81 14.68 15.65
C ASP A 69 19.71 14.79 14.12
N VAL A 70 19.31 13.74 13.43
CA VAL A 70 19.10 13.76 11.97
C VAL A 70 17.91 14.64 11.58
N LYS A 71 18.11 15.47 10.56
CA LYS A 71 17.05 16.20 9.89
C LYS A 71 16.33 15.27 8.92
N ILE A 72 15.02 15.13 9.05
CA ILE A 72 14.20 14.22 8.22
C ILE A 72 13.17 15.04 7.46
N THR A 73 13.06 14.82 6.14
CA THR A 73 11.99 15.41 5.31
C THR A 73 11.29 14.32 4.51
N ILE A 74 9.98 14.16 4.70
CA ILE A 74 9.13 13.37 3.81
C ILE A 74 8.56 14.30 2.74
N ILE A 75 8.64 13.87 1.48
CA ILE A 75 7.93 14.47 0.35
C ILE A 75 6.88 13.48 -0.12
N GLU A 76 5.61 13.85 0.00
CA GLU A 76 4.47 13.02 -0.37
C GLU A 76 3.51 13.86 -1.24
N GLN A 77 2.98 13.27 -2.31
CA GLN A 77 2.10 13.98 -3.26
C GLN A 77 0.70 14.23 -2.68
N TYR A 78 0.21 13.37 -1.78
CA TYR A 78 -1.13 13.47 -1.20
C TYR A 78 -1.11 13.75 0.31
N PRO A 79 -1.97 14.64 0.83
CA PRO A 79 -2.01 14.92 2.27
C PRO A 79 -2.46 13.71 3.12
N GLU A 80 -3.11 12.74 2.49
CA GLU A 80 -3.66 11.55 3.12
C GLU A 80 -3.20 10.28 2.39
N TYR A 81 -3.00 9.23 3.18
CA TYR A 81 -2.67 7.88 2.74
C TYR A 81 -3.87 6.97 3.02
N ILE A 82 -4.44 6.41 1.96
CA ILE A 82 -5.50 5.41 2.05
C ILE A 82 -4.86 4.02 1.94
N THR A 83 -4.93 3.23 3.01
CA THR A 83 -4.31 1.91 3.02
C THR A 83 -5.07 0.92 2.15
N CYS A 84 -4.34 0.14 1.35
CA CYS A 84 -4.93 -0.99 0.62
C CYS A 84 -5.16 -2.21 1.52
N LEU A 85 -4.51 -2.26 2.70
CA LEU A 85 -4.77 -3.27 3.72
C LEU A 85 -6.22 -3.10 4.19
N ARG A 86 -7.00 -4.19 4.24
CA ARG A 86 -8.44 -4.16 4.58
C ARG A 86 -9.35 -3.41 3.60
N SER A 87 -8.86 -2.96 2.45
CA SER A 87 -9.74 -2.39 1.41
C SER A 87 -10.78 -3.40 0.91
N ASN A 88 -10.49 -4.70 1.03
CA ASN A 88 -11.45 -5.78 0.83
C ASN A 88 -12.64 -5.69 1.80
N ASP A 89 -12.43 -5.31 3.06
CA ASP A 89 -13.48 -5.10 4.05
C ASP A 89 -14.44 -3.95 3.63
N VAL A 90 -13.91 -2.90 3.00
CA VAL A 90 -14.71 -1.79 2.46
C VAL A 90 -15.55 -2.24 1.27
N ILE A 91 -14.98 -3.09 0.40
CA ILE A 91 -15.68 -3.62 -0.78
C ILE A 91 -16.94 -4.42 -0.39
N VAL A 92 -16.95 -5.04 0.80
CA VAL A 92 -18.13 -5.74 1.33
C VAL A 92 -18.88 -4.98 2.43
N GLY A 93 -18.57 -3.70 2.62
CA GLY A 93 -19.31 -2.83 3.54
C GLY A 93 -19.05 -3.07 5.04
N MET A 94 -17.98 -3.77 5.41
CA MET A 94 -17.58 -3.94 6.81
C MET A 94 -16.83 -2.73 7.38
N HIS A 95 -16.23 -1.93 6.50
CA HIS A 95 -15.49 -0.71 6.84
C HIS A 95 -15.79 0.40 5.85
N THR A 96 -15.44 1.63 6.25
CA THR A 96 -15.47 2.81 5.37
C THR A 96 -14.08 3.09 4.81
N LEU A 97 -13.99 3.93 3.76
CA LEU A 97 -12.69 4.43 3.32
C LEU A 97 -12.02 5.29 4.40
N ASP A 98 -12.79 6.01 5.19
CA ASP A 98 -12.28 6.87 6.26
C ASP A 98 -11.54 6.04 7.33
N ASP A 99 -12.05 4.84 7.66
CA ASP A 99 -11.35 3.89 8.56
C ASP A 99 -9.96 3.48 8.05
N LEU A 100 -9.73 3.60 6.74
CA LEU A 100 -8.48 3.26 6.06
C LEU A 100 -7.64 4.50 5.70
N THR A 101 -8.08 5.70 6.05
CA THR A 101 -7.45 6.96 5.67
C THR A 101 -6.63 7.51 6.82
N PHE A 102 -5.35 7.76 6.56
CA PHE A 102 -4.39 8.27 7.54
C PHE A 102 -3.74 9.53 7.02
N ASN A 103 -3.33 10.41 7.92
CA ASN A 103 -2.50 11.57 7.57
C ASN A 103 -1.12 11.46 8.23
N LEU A 104 -0.22 12.34 7.83
CA LEU A 104 1.15 12.39 8.35
C LEU A 104 1.31 13.33 9.55
N ASN A 105 0.21 13.77 10.19
CA ASN A 105 0.27 14.76 11.27
C ASN A 105 1.04 14.22 12.47
N THR A 106 0.82 12.95 12.87
CA THR A 106 1.56 12.34 13.97
C THR A 106 3.04 12.19 13.66
N ILE A 107 3.38 11.81 12.42
CA ILE A 107 4.76 11.76 11.92
C ILE A 107 5.43 13.14 12.08
N LYS A 108 4.73 14.20 11.67
CA LYS A 108 5.21 15.58 11.78
C LYS A 108 5.38 16.03 13.23
N SER A 109 4.34 15.90 14.06
CA SER A 109 4.29 16.53 15.40
C SER A 109 5.06 15.75 16.46
N LYS A 110 4.96 14.42 16.47
CA LYS A 110 5.52 13.57 17.53
C LYS A 110 6.95 13.14 17.24
N TYR A 111 7.28 12.90 15.97
CA TYR A 111 8.61 12.41 15.57
C TYR A 111 9.48 13.49 14.92
N ASN A 112 9.03 14.74 14.92
CA ASN A 112 9.78 15.90 14.46
C ASN A 112 10.33 15.70 13.03
N VAL A 113 9.41 15.37 12.12
CA VAL A 113 9.68 15.14 10.70
C VAL A 113 9.09 16.29 9.90
N ASN A 114 9.87 16.90 9.02
CA ASN A 114 9.33 17.87 8.07
C ASN A 114 8.50 17.11 7.02
N VAL A 115 7.24 17.48 6.82
CA VAL A 115 6.36 16.85 5.82
C VAL A 115 6.01 17.89 4.77
N VAL A 116 6.36 17.60 3.53
CA VAL A 116 6.15 18.44 2.36
C VAL A 116 5.12 17.76 1.46
N ILE A 117 3.97 18.42 1.27
CA ILE A 117 2.94 17.95 0.34
C ILE A 117 3.23 18.51 -1.05
N ASP A 118 3.92 17.70 -1.84
CA ASP A 118 4.39 18.04 -3.18
C ASP A 118 4.76 16.77 -3.96
N LYS A 119 4.77 16.88 -5.29
CA LYS A 119 5.09 15.77 -6.18
C LYS A 119 6.54 15.84 -6.61
N VAL A 120 7.29 14.77 -6.40
CA VAL A 120 8.67 14.67 -6.89
C VAL A 120 8.68 14.57 -8.41
N VAL A 121 9.50 15.38 -9.07
CA VAL A 121 9.65 15.38 -10.53
C VAL A 121 11.03 14.92 -11.00
N GLY A 122 12.03 14.89 -10.12
CA GLY A 122 13.34 14.31 -10.41
C GLY A 122 14.30 14.38 -9.24
N ALA A 123 15.43 13.69 -9.39
CA ALA A 123 16.57 13.76 -8.48
C ALA A 123 17.87 13.86 -9.30
N ASP A 124 18.88 14.52 -8.75
CA ASP A 124 20.25 14.56 -9.27
C ASP A 124 21.12 13.88 -8.20
N PHE A 125 21.55 12.65 -8.48
CA PHE A 125 22.27 11.82 -7.50
C PHE A 125 23.71 12.27 -7.27
N ASP A 126 24.34 12.92 -8.26
CA ASP A 126 25.69 13.46 -8.14
C ASP A 126 25.69 14.70 -7.24
N LYS A 127 24.70 15.58 -7.42
CA LYS A 127 24.52 16.77 -6.57
C LYS A 127 23.74 16.50 -5.29
N LYS A 128 23.23 15.29 -5.13
CA LYS A 128 22.36 14.85 -4.02
C LYS A 128 21.16 15.77 -3.78
N THR A 129 20.43 16.09 -4.84
CA THR A 129 19.23 16.94 -4.77
C THR A 129 17.97 16.24 -5.26
N VAL A 130 16.83 16.59 -4.66
CA VAL A 130 15.49 16.21 -5.13
C VAL A 130 14.72 17.46 -5.50
N ARG A 131 14.05 17.43 -6.67
CA ARG A 131 13.21 18.53 -7.17
C ARG A 131 11.74 18.13 -7.16
N THR A 132 10.88 19.10 -6.84
CA THR A 132 9.44 18.91 -6.80
C THR A 132 8.70 19.78 -7.82
N GLU A 133 7.44 19.44 -8.09
CA GLU A 133 6.59 20.08 -9.11
C GLU A 133 6.32 21.55 -8.79
N LYS A 134 6.24 21.94 -7.51
CA LYS A 134 6.12 23.36 -7.09
C LYS A 134 7.44 24.14 -7.14
N GLY A 135 8.52 23.56 -7.66
CA GLY A 135 9.80 24.24 -7.85
C GLY A 135 10.74 24.23 -6.64
N HIS A 136 10.44 23.47 -5.59
CA HIS A 136 11.35 23.33 -4.46
C HIS A 136 12.49 22.36 -4.78
N SER A 137 13.64 22.58 -4.13
CA SER A 137 14.81 21.71 -4.20
C SER A 137 15.27 21.34 -2.79
N PHE A 138 15.53 20.06 -2.56
CA PHE A 138 15.94 19.50 -1.28
C PHE A 138 17.29 18.81 -1.44
N GLN A 139 18.31 19.35 -0.78
CA GLN A 139 19.58 18.66 -0.60
C GLN A 139 19.42 17.47 0.35
N TYR A 140 20.21 16.42 0.18
CA TYR A 140 20.23 15.28 1.09
C TYR A 140 21.64 14.70 1.25
N ASP A 141 21.88 14.07 2.40
CA ASP A 141 23.02 13.18 2.61
C ASP A 141 22.65 11.74 2.26
N LYS A 142 21.41 11.33 2.58
CA LYS A 142 20.81 10.03 2.22
C LYS A 142 19.40 10.22 1.67
N LEU A 143 19.03 9.47 0.64
CA LEU A 143 17.72 9.51 0.00
C LEU A 143 16.99 8.19 0.16
N VAL A 144 15.74 8.19 0.62
CA VAL A 144 14.90 7.00 0.72
C VAL A 144 13.73 7.12 -0.25
N VAL A 145 13.44 6.06 -1.00
CA VAL A 145 12.43 6.03 -2.07
C VAL A 145 11.46 4.89 -1.80
N SER A 146 10.20 5.18 -1.48
CA SER A 146 9.14 4.17 -1.26
C SER A 146 7.85 4.51 -2.03
N PRO A 147 7.85 4.38 -3.37
CA PRO A 147 6.76 4.85 -4.22
C PRO A 147 5.68 3.78 -4.47
N GLY A 148 5.77 2.61 -3.84
CA GLY A 148 4.81 1.51 -4.00
C GLY A 148 4.91 0.82 -5.37
N ILE A 149 3.77 0.65 -6.03
CA ILE A 149 3.65 -0.06 -7.32
C ILE A 149 3.11 0.85 -8.42
N ASP A 150 3.37 0.45 -9.67
CA ASP A 150 2.63 0.89 -10.84
C ASP A 150 2.11 -0.33 -11.62
N PHE A 151 1.19 -0.10 -12.54
CA PHE A 151 0.50 -1.14 -13.30
C PHE A 151 1.03 -1.22 -14.74
N LYS A 152 1.05 -2.45 -15.29
CA LYS A 152 1.38 -2.74 -16.68
C LYS A 152 0.08 -2.97 -17.46
N PHE A 153 -0.61 -1.89 -17.81
CA PHE A 153 -1.83 -1.98 -18.62
C PHE A 153 -1.52 -2.47 -20.04
N GLU A 154 -0.30 -2.21 -20.52
CA GLU A 154 0.22 -2.70 -21.79
C GLU A 154 0.20 -4.24 -21.94
N ASP A 155 0.04 -4.99 -20.84
CA ASP A 155 -0.06 -6.45 -20.86
C ASP A 155 -1.49 -6.96 -21.18
N TYR A 156 -2.48 -6.06 -21.32
CA TYR A 156 -3.89 -6.41 -21.48
C TYR A 156 -4.55 -5.63 -22.63
N GLU A 157 -4.90 -6.33 -23.71
CA GLU A 157 -5.57 -5.71 -24.85
C GLU A 157 -6.93 -5.11 -24.44
N GLY A 158 -7.21 -3.87 -24.85
CA GLY A 158 -8.49 -3.22 -24.56
C GLY A 158 -8.71 -2.80 -23.10
N TYR A 159 -7.70 -2.91 -22.23
CA TYR A 159 -7.78 -2.46 -20.83
C TYR A 159 -6.69 -1.44 -20.48
N ASP A 160 -7.09 -0.25 -20.06
CA ASP A 160 -6.18 0.85 -19.75
C ASP A 160 -6.48 1.51 -18.39
N ALA A 161 -5.68 2.53 -18.06
CA ALA A 161 -5.82 3.27 -16.81
C ALA A 161 -7.15 4.03 -16.68
N GLN A 162 -7.77 4.44 -17.79
CA GLN A 162 -9.03 5.17 -17.78
C GLN A 162 -10.19 4.22 -17.46
N LEU A 163 -10.22 3.05 -18.11
CA LEU A 163 -11.18 1.98 -17.81
C LEU A 163 -11.03 1.49 -16.36
N ALA A 164 -9.80 1.35 -15.89
CA ALA A 164 -9.51 1.01 -14.50
C ALA A 164 -9.98 2.07 -13.49
N ALA A 165 -9.86 3.36 -13.82
CA ALA A 165 -10.39 4.43 -12.97
C ALA A 165 -11.93 4.53 -13.02
N GLY A 166 -12.53 4.05 -14.10
CA GLY A 166 -13.96 4.03 -14.36
C GLY A 166 -14.61 2.68 -14.03
N ASP A 167 -15.13 2.01 -15.06
CA ASP A 167 -16.06 0.89 -14.90
C ASP A 167 -15.42 -0.48 -14.63
N PHE A 168 -14.09 -0.59 -14.70
CA PHE A 168 -13.38 -1.86 -14.53
C PHE A 168 -12.29 -1.75 -13.46
N PRO A 169 -12.63 -1.42 -12.20
CA PRO A 169 -11.63 -1.09 -11.19
C PRO A 169 -10.74 -2.28 -10.85
N HIS A 170 -9.41 -2.07 -10.79
CA HIS A 170 -8.48 -3.04 -10.20
C HIS A 170 -8.55 -3.02 -8.66
N ALA A 171 -8.85 -1.86 -8.06
CA ALA A 171 -8.94 -1.62 -6.61
C ALA A 171 -7.72 -2.16 -5.83
N TYR A 172 -6.54 -1.98 -6.42
CA TYR A 172 -5.22 -2.40 -5.90
C TYR A 172 -4.31 -1.22 -5.48
N LYS A 173 -4.87 -0.02 -5.64
CA LYS A 173 -4.60 1.19 -4.86
C LYS A 173 -5.95 1.59 -4.28
N ALA A 174 -6.06 1.67 -2.95
CA ALA A 174 -7.33 1.98 -2.32
C ALA A 174 -7.74 3.43 -2.56
N GLY A 175 -9.04 3.70 -2.44
CA GLY A 175 -9.64 5.01 -2.71
C GLY A 175 -10.88 4.87 -3.60
N PRO A 176 -11.10 5.76 -4.59
CA PRO A 176 -12.31 5.76 -5.42
C PRO A 176 -12.62 4.41 -6.08
N GLN A 177 -11.59 3.68 -6.57
CA GLN A 177 -11.79 2.35 -7.16
C GLN A 177 -12.32 1.32 -6.17
N THR A 178 -11.99 1.43 -4.87
CA THR A 178 -12.52 0.55 -3.82
C THR A 178 -14.03 0.73 -3.67
N LEU A 179 -14.49 1.98 -3.65
CA LEU A 179 -15.93 2.30 -3.59
C LEU A 179 -16.65 1.92 -4.88
N LYS A 180 -16.03 2.17 -6.04
CA LYS A 180 -16.61 1.75 -7.32
C LYS A 180 -16.83 0.24 -7.38
N LEU A 181 -15.85 -0.55 -6.95
CA LEU A 181 -15.98 -2.01 -6.91
C LEU A 181 -17.03 -2.47 -5.89
N ARG A 182 -17.12 -1.80 -4.72
CA ARG A 182 -18.20 -2.01 -3.75
C ARG A 182 -19.56 -1.79 -4.39
N ASP A 183 -19.76 -0.63 -5.02
CA ASP A 183 -21.06 -0.23 -5.57
C ASP A 183 -21.48 -1.17 -6.72
N GLN A 184 -20.52 -1.62 -7.52
CA GLN A 184 -20.74 -2.65 -8.54
C GLN A 184 -21.14 -4.00 -7.95
N LEU A 185 -20.48 -4.44 -6.87
CA LEU A 185 -20.80 -5.69 -6.18
C LEU A 185 -22.22 -5.65 -5.58
N PHE A 186 -22.55 -4.58 -4.85
CA PHE A 186 -23.86 -4.41 -4.20
C PHE A 186 -24.98 -4.16 -5.22
N GLY A 187 -24.69 -3.50 -6.34
CA GLY A 187 -25.61 -3.26 -7.43
C GLY A 187 -25.76 -4.41 -8.42
N MET A 188 -25.03 -5.52 -8.22
CA MET A 188 -25.07 -6.64 -9.15
C MET A 188 -26.42 -7.35 -9.12
N ARG A 189 -27.01 -7.56 -10.31
CA ARG A 189 -28.29 -8.24 -10.45
C ARG A 189 -28.27 -9.66 -9.86
N LYS A 190 -29.45 -10.17 -9.50
CA LYS A 190 -29.61 -11.59 -9.13
C LYS A 190 -29.18 -12.50 -10.29
N GLY A 191 -28.43 -13.55 -9.97
CA GLY A 191 -27.86 -14.45 -10.98
C GLY A 191 -26.69 -13.86 -11.77
N GLY A 192 -26.20 -12.68 -11.38
CA GLY A 192 -25.07 -12.03 -12.05
C GLY A 192 -23.75 -12.78 -11.86
N VAL A 193 -22.84 -12.58 -12.79
CA VAL A 193 -21.48 -13.16 -12.75
C VAL A 193 -20.48 -12.06 -12.41
N ALA A 194 -19.62 -12.33 -11.42
CA ALA A 194 -18.45 -11.52 -11.13
C ALA A 194 -17.18 -12.24 -11.56
N ILE A 195 -16.19 -11.48 -12.02
CA ILE A 195 -14.84 -11.98 -12.32
C ILE A 195 -13.82 -11.24 -11.45
N ILE A 196 -12.90 -11.99 -10.87
CA ILE A 196 -11.63 -11.47 -10.35
C ILE A 196 -10.51 -12.10 -11.18
N ALA A 197 -9.65 -11.28 -11.76
CA ALA A 197 -8.49 -11.73 -12.52
C ALA A 197 -7.19 -11.27 -11.83
N PRO A 198 -6.57 -12.12 -10.99
CA PRO A 198 -5.27 -11.86 -10.39
C PRO A 198 -4.13 -11.80 -11.44
N PRO A 199 -3.03 -11.07 -11.18
CA PRO A 199 -1.90 -11.02 -12.09
C PRO A 199 -0.93 -12.19 -11.89
N GLN A 200 0.11 -12.21 -12.73
CA GLN A 200 1.28 -13.05 -12.55
C GLN A 200 2.18 -12.53 -11.41
N ASN A 201 2.96 -13.43 -10.79
CA ASN A 201 3.98 -13.04 -9.83
C ASN A 201 5.14 -12.27 -10.51
N PRO A 202 5.78 -11.31 -9.82
CA PRO A 202 5.46 -10.80 -8.48
C PRO A 202 4.40 -9.67 -8.52
N PHE A 203 3.57 -9.60 -7.49
CA PHE A 203 2.60 -8.51 -7.28
C PHE A 203 2.40 -8.21 -5.78
N ARG A 204 1.82 -7.04 -5.47
CA ARG A 204 1.47 -6.60 -4.12
C ARG A 204 0.52 -7.62 -3.46
N CYS A 205 0.75 -7.91 -2.18
CA CYS A 205 -0.09 -8.76 -1.34
C CYS A 205 -0.59 -10.03 -2.06
N PRO A 206 0.27 -11.03 -2.28
CA PRO A 206 -0.10 -12.25 -2.99
C PRO A 206 -1.42 -12.92 -2.58
N PRO A 207 -1.83 -12.99 -1.30
CA PRO A 207 -3.11 -13.59 -0.94
C PRO A 207 -4.34 -12.67 -1.12
N GLY A 208 -4.15 -11.38 -1.42
CA GLY A 208 -5.20 -10.36 -1.48
C GLY A 208 -6.35 -10.64 -2.46
N PRO A 209 -6.12 -11.20 -3.67
CA PRO A 209 -7.20 -11.51 -4.59
C PRO A 209 -8.10 -12.65 -4.08
N TYR A 210 -7.55 -13.61 -3.34
CA TYR A 210 -8.30 -14.77 -2.84
C TYR A 210 -9.05 -14.45 -1.55
N GLU A 211 -8.53 -13.52 -0.73
CA GLU A 211 -9.33 -12.87 0.32
C GLU A 211 -10.52 -12.12 -0.28
N ARG A 212 -10.30 -11.34 -1.36
CA ARG A 212 -11.38 -10.66 -2.07
C ARG A 212 -12.41 -11.64 -2.63
N ALA A 213 -11.95 -12.76 -3.23
CA ALA A 213 -12.83 -13.81 -3.73
C ALA A 213 -13.70 -14.41 -2.62
N SER A 214 -13.09 -14.68 -1.45
CA SER A 214 -13.81 -15.12 -0.25
C SER A 214 -14.89 -14.14 0.18
N PHE A 215 -14.59 -12.85 0.21
CA PHE A 215 -15.57 -11.82 0.58
C PHE A 215 -16.68 -11.64 -0.46
N PHE A 216 -16.38 -11.77 -1.76
CA PHE A 216 -17.42 -11.79 -2.80
C PHE A 216 -18.36 -12.98 -2.59
N ALA A 217 -17.80 -14.17 -2.35
CA ALA A 217 -18.59 -15.37 -2.09
C ALA A 217 -19.43 -15.26 -0.81
N GLU A 218 -18.89 -14.65 0.27
CA GLU A 218 -19.65 -14.36 1.48
C GLU A 218 -20.78 -13.37 1.24
N HIS A 219 -20.53 -12.31 0.47
CA HIS A 219 -21.56 -11.37 0.06
C HIS A 219 -22.67 -12.06 -0.75
N PHE A 220 -22.30 -12.91 -1.71
CA PHE A 220 -23.28 -13.69 -2.50
C PHE A 220 -24.08 -14.62 -1.61
N LYS A 221 -23.43 -15.39 -0.73
CA LYS A 221 -24.12 -16.27 0.21
C LYS A 221 -25.21 -15.55 1.02
N ASN A 222 -24.93 -14.33 1.46
CA ASN A 222 -25.81 -13.59 2.36
C ASN A 222 -26.88 -12.77 1.61
N PHE A 223 -26.58 -12.25 0.43
CA PHE A 223 -27.42 -11.23 -0.23
C PHE A 223 -27.81 -11.56 -1.67
N ASN A 224 -27.03 -12.38 -2.37
CA ASN A 224 -27.29 -12.76 -3.76
C ASN A 224 -26.86 -14.22 -4.04
N PRO A 225 -27.52 -15.23 -3.44
CA PRO A 225 -27.05 -16.63 -3.47
C PRO A 225 -27.14 -17.27 -4.86
N THR A 226 -27.81 -16.60 -5.80
CA THR A 226 -27.87 -16.99 -7.21
C THR A 226 -26.67 -16.52 -8.03
N ALA A 227 -25.89 -15.57 -7.53
CA ALA A 227 -24.71 -15.06 -8.23
C ALA A 227 -23.55 -16.08 -8.21
N LYS A 228 -22.61 -15.90 -9.13
CA LYS A 228 -21.40 -16.72 -9.23
C LYS A 228 -20.16 -15.84 -9.35
N LEU A 229 -19.08 -16.23 -8.69
CA LEU A 229 -17.75 -15.67 -8.88
C LEU A 229 -16.90 -16.63 -9.71
N ILE A 230 -16.18 -16.09 -10.70
CA ILE A 230 -15.12 -16.81 -11.41
C ILE A 230 -13.80 -16.10 -11.12
N VAL A 231 -12.82 -16.83 -10.60
CA VAL A 231 -11.45 -16.34 -10.43
C VAL A 231 -10.60 -16.89 -11.57
N LEU A 232 -10.23 -16.02 -12.50
CA LEU A 232 -9.42 -16.36 -13.68
C LEU A 232 -7.95 -16.08 -13.36
N ASP A 233 -7.17 -17.12 -13.11
CA ASP A 233 -5.82 -17.00 -12.59
C ASP A 233 -4.77 -17.51 -13.60
N PRO A 234 -3.71 -16.73 -13.92
CA PRO A 234 -2.62 -17.22 -14.78
C PRO A 234 -1.69 -18.24 -14.08
N LYS A 235 -1.93 -18.57 -12.80
CA LYS A 235 -1.06 -19.41 -11.97
C LYS A 235 -1.67 -20.78 -11.71
N GLU A 236 -0.82 -21.77 -11.49
CA GLU A 236 -1.20 -23.15 -11.11
C GLU A 236 -1.40 -23.33 -9.60
N ARG A 237 -0.82 -22.44 -8.79
CA ARG A 237 -0.99 -22.37 -7.34
C ARG A 237 -0.86 -20.93 -6.89
N PHE A 238 -1.45 -20.64 -5.74
CA PHE A 238 -1.40 -19.32 -5.14
C PHE A 238 -1.04 -19.36 -3.65
N THR A 239 -0.68 -18.20 -3.12
CA THR A 239 -0.29 -18.08 -1.71
C THR A 239 -1.46 -18.47 -0.80
N LYS A 240 -1.23 -19.47 0.07
CA LYS A 240 -2.25 -20.06 0.96
C LYS A 240 -3.35 -20.81 0.20
N ASP A 241 -3.06 -21.38 -0.96
CA ASP A 241 -4.01 -22.13 -1.79
C ASP A 241 -4.74 -23.25 -1.02
N VAL A 242 -4.01 -24.10 -0.31
CA VAL A 242 -4.57 -25.22 0.47
C VAL A 242 -5.59 -24.74 1.52
N PRO A 243 -5.24 -23.83 2.45
CA PRO A 243 -6.21 -23.39 3.46
C PRO A 243 -7.35 -22.52 2.89
N PHE A 244 -7.14 -21.74 1.81
CA PHE A 244 -8.23 -21.01 1.15
C PHE A 244 -9.22 -21.96 0.48
N LYS A 245 -8.74 -22.91 -0.34
CA LYS A 245 -9.60 -23.92 -0.99
C LYS A 245 -10.38 -24.71 0.05
N LYS A 246 -9.75 -25.06 1.19
CA LYS A 246 -10.45 -25.73 2.29
C LYS A 246 -11.53 -24.86 2.93
N ALA A 247 -11.29 -23.56 3.08
CA ALA A 247 -12.30 -22.62 3.57
C ALA A 247 -13.46 -22.51 2.56
N TRP A 248 -13.18 -22.45 1.27
CA TRP A 248 -14.20 -22.36 0.23
C TRP A 248 -15.07 -23.61 0.13
N GLU A 249 -14.50 -24.81 0.31
CA GLU A 249 -15.26 -26.06 0.46
C GLU A 249 -16.26 -25.96 1.62
N ARG A 250 -15.78 -25.50 2.79
CA ARG A 250 -16.58 -25.42 4.02
C ARG A 250 -17.64 -24.33 3.99
N LEU A 251 -17.34 -23.19 3.39
CA LEU A 251 -18.16 -21.98 3.50
C LEU A 251 -19.07 -21.74 2.29
N TYR A 252 -18.61 -22.12 1.09
CA TYR A 252 -19.16 -21.65 -0.19
C TYR A 252 -19.39 -22.78 -1.21
N GLY A 253 -19.30 -24.05 -0.80
CA GLY A 253 -19.62 -25.19 -1.65
C GLY A 253 -18.64 -25.43 -2.81
N TYR A 254 -17.40 -24.97 -2.68
CA TYR A 254 -16.37 -25.12 -3.74
C TYR A 254 -16.24 -26.58 -4.21
N LYS A 255 -16.16 -26.78 -5.54
CA LYS A 255 -16.17 -28.10 -6.21
C LYS A 255 -17.45 -28.93 -6.03
N THR A 256 -18.58 -28.27 -5.81
CA THR A 256 -19.91 -28.89 -5.84
C THR A 256 -20.83 -28.11 -6.78
N ASP A 257 -21.99 -28.65 -7.14
CA ASP A 257 -22.97 -27.99 -8.01
C ASP A 257 -23.49 -26.66 -7.42
N ASN A 258 -23.38 -26.49 -6.11
CA ASN A 258 -23.80 -25.29 -5.38
C ASN A 258 -22.68 -24.27 -5.15
N ALA A 259 -21.51 -24.43 -5.80
CA ALA A 259 -20.37 -23.53 -5.59
C ALA A 259 -20.70 -22.06 -5.89
N LEU A 260 -20.47 -21.15 -4.94
CA LEU A 260 -20.62 -19.70 -5.18
C LEU A 260 -19.41 -19.10 -5.89
N LEU A 261 -18.29 -19.82 -5.90
CA LEU A 261 -17.06 -19.40 -6.54
C LEU A 261 -16.36 -20.58 -7.24
N GLU A 262 -15.71 -20.27 -8.34
CA GLU A 262 -14.82 -21.16 -9.08
C GLU A 262 -13.43 -20.50 -9.21
N TRP A 263 -12.38 -21.31 -9.23
CA TRP A 263 -11.01 -20.86 -9.50
C TRP A 263 -10.46 -21.66 -10.68
N VAL A 264 -10.16 -20.94 -11.76
CA VAL A 264 -9.66 -21.49 -13.02
C VAL A 264 -8.16 -21.20 -13.10
N PRO A 265 -7.27 -22.21 -13.00
CA PRO A 265 -5.83 -22.03 -13.14
C PRO A 265 -5.42 -21.70 -14.57
N GLY A 266 -4.15 -21.33 -14.75
CA GLY A 266 -3.59 -20.96 -16.05
C GLY A 266 -3.70 -22.09 -17.07
N SER A 267 -3.41 -23.32 -16.64
CA SER A 267 -3.53 -24.55 -17.43
C SER A 267 -4.96 -24.85 -17.92
N ASP A 268 -5.98 -24.34 -17.24
CA ASP A 268 -7.40 -24.47 -17.62
C ASP A 268 -7.94 -23.17 -18.27
N GLY A 269 -7.06 -22.24 -18.63
CA GLY A 269 -7.40 -21.01 -19.34
C GLY A 269 -7.79 -19.81 -18.47
N GLY A 270 -7.34 -19.80 -17.22
CA GLY A 270 -7.48 -18.66 -16.31
C GLY A 270 -6.63 -17.43 -16.66
N LYS A 271 -5.74 -17.51 -17.65
CA LYS A 271 -4.90 -16.38 -18.04
C LYS A 271 -5.68 -15.36 -18.87
N VAL A 272 -6.03 -14.23 -18.24
CA VAL A 272 -6.62 -13.06 -18.90
C VAL A 272 -5.57 -12.31 -19.72
N VAL A 273 -5.92 -12.00 -20.96
CA VAL A 273 -5.07 -11.28 -21.93
C VAL A 273 -5.69 -9.97 -22.41
N GLY A 274 -6.97 -9.71 -22.09
CA GLY A 274 -7.63 -8.48 -22.50
C GLY A 274 -9.06 -8.32 -22.00
N LEU A 275 -9.69 -7.23 -22.45
CA LEU A 275 -11.05 -6.82 -22.10
C LEU A 275 -11.73 -6.19 -23.32
N ASP A 276 -12.88 -6.73 -23.71
CA ASP A 276 -13.86 -5.98 -24.49
C ASP A 276 -14.77 -5.21 -23.52
N ALA A 277 -14.40 -3.95 -23.29
CA ALA A 277 -15.08 -3.07 -22.34
C ALA A 277 -16.52 -2.75 -22.76
N LYS A 278 -16.81 -2.71 -24.08
CA LYS A 278 -18.14 -2.38 -24.60
C LYS A 278 -19.13 -3.50 -24.29
N ASN A 279 -18.70 -4.75 -24.45
CA ASN A 279 -19.54 -5.92 -24.23
C ASN A 279 -19.43 -6.52 -22.82
N LYS A 280 -18.52 -5.99 -21.97
CA LYS A 280 -18.18 -6.50 -20.64
C LYS A 280 -17.73 -7.97 -20.70
N THR A 281 -16.77 -8.22 -21.58
CA THR A 281 -16.23 -9.57 -21.82
C THR A 281 -14.74 -9.58 -21.54
N VAL A 282 -14.32 -10.45 -20.62
CA VAL A 282 -12.91 -10.72 -20.33
C VAL A 282 -12.39 -11.73 -21.34
N LEU A 283 -11.24 -11.43 -21.95
CA LEU A 283 -10.58 -12.27 -22.95
C LEU A 283 -9.50 -13.10 -22.26
N THR A 284 -9.51 -14.42 -22.46
CA THR A 284 -8.45 -15.33 -22.02
C THR A 284 -7.81 -16.04 -23.21
N GLU A 285 -6.71 -16.76 -22.98
CA GLU A 285 -6.04 -17.54 -24.04
C GLU A 285 -6.92 -18.67 -24.62
N PHE A 286 -7.97 -19.09 -23.89
CA PHE A 286 -8.80 -20.24 -24.26
C PHE A 286 -10.29 -19.91 -24.43
N GLY A 287 -10.69 -18.64 -24.28
CA GLY A 287 -12.08 -18.26 -24.46
C GLY A 287 -12.42 -16.87 -23.93
N GLU A 288 -13.72 -16.63 -23.83
CA GLU A 288 -14.29 -15.34 -23.46
C GLU A 288 -15.28 -15.51 -22.30
N TYR A 289 -15.20 -14.61 -21.32
CA TYR A 289 -16.06 -14.64 -20.14
C TYR A 289 -16.82 -13.33 -20.02
N LYS A 290 -18.15 -13.38 -20.20
CA LYS A 290 -19.02 -12.24 -19.98
C LYS A 290 -19.37 -12.14 -18.50
N ALA A 291 -19.27 -10.94 -17.93
CA ALA A 291 -19.58 -10.71 -16.52
C ALA A 291 -20.23 -9.35 -16.25
N ASP A 292 -20.99 -9.29 -15.16
CA ASP A 292 -21.67 -8.09 -14.68
C ASP A 292 -20.70 -7.18 -13.91
N VAL A 293 -19.78 -7.78 -13.14
CA VAL A 293 -18.71 -7.11 -12.39
C VAL A 293 -17.37 -7.72 -12.78
N ILE A 294 -16.41 -6.89 -13.19
CA ILE A 294 -15.09 -7.33 -13.66
C ILE A 294 -14.00 -6.61 -12.87
N ASN A 295 -13.19 -7.36 -12.13
CA ASN A 295 -12.05 -6.88 -11.38
C ASN A 295 -10.75 -7.47 -11.96
N ILE A 296 -10.19 -6.80 -12.98
CA ILE A 296 -8.88 -7.15 -13.54
C ILE A 296 -7.80 -6.43 -12.74
N ILE A 297 -6.88 -7.19 -12.14
CA ILE A 297 -5.72 -6.67 -11.43
C ILE A 297 -4.51 -6.81 -12.36
N PRO A 298 -4.00 -5.72 -12.96
CA PRO A 298 -2.89 -5.82 -13.90
C PRO A 298 -1.62 -6.34 -13.23
N ASN A 299 -0.74 -6.94 -14.04
CA ASN A 299 0.67 -7.11 -13.70
C ASN A 299 1.29 -5.80 -13.21
N GLN A 300 2.27 -5.92 -12.31
CA GLN A 300 2.78 -4.78 -11.56
C GLN A 300 4.28 -4.58 -11.80
N ARG A 301 4.74 -3.37 -11.50
CA ARG A 301 6.14 -2.94 -11.49
C ARG A 301 6.38 -1.95 -10.36
N ALA A 302 7.63 -1.54 -10.14
CA ALA A 302 7.94 -0.48 -9.19
C ALA A 302 7.19 0.82 -9.55
N GLY A 303 6.88 1.63 -8.54
CA GLY A 303 6.18 2.89 -8.74
C GLY A 303 6.85 3.78 -9.80
N LYS A 304 6.07 4.52 -10.58
CA LYS A 304 6.55 5.35 -11.70
C LYS A 304 7.70 6.29 -11.32
N LEU A 305 7.73 6.75 -10.07
CA LEU A 305 8.84 7.55 -9.54
C LEU A 305 10.17 6.79 -9.56
N ALA A 306 10.22 5.54 -9.08
CA ALA A 306 11.44 4.75 -9.08
C ALA A 306 11.94 4.48 -10.50
N GLN A 307 11.02 4.21 -11.45
CA GLN A 307 11.37 4.05 -12.86
C GLN A 307 11.97 5.33 -13.44
N LYS A 308 11.33 6.48 -13.22
CA LYS A 308 11.82 7.79 -13.70
C LYS A 308 13.17 8.18 -13.13
N LEU A 309 13.44 7.77 -11.88
CA LEU A 309 14.70 8.01 -11.20
C LEU A 309 15.80 7.01 -11.59
N GLY A 310 15.56 6.09 -12.54
CA GLY A 310 16.56 5.12 -12.95
C GLY A 310 16.90 4.07 -11.90
N LEU A 311 16.02 3.84 -10.92
CA LEU A 311 16.27 2.94 -9.79
C LEU A 311 15.88 1.48 -10.08
N THR A 312 15.34 1.17 -11.25
CA THR A 312 14.84 -0.17 -11.61
C THR A 312 15.79 -0.88 -12.56
N ASP A 313 15.92 -2.20 -12.42
CA ASP A 313 16.57 -3.05 -13.41
C ASP A 313 15.59 -3.51 -14.51
N ARG A 314 16.04 -4.42 -15.39
CA ARG A 314 15.23 -4.99 -16.49
C ARG A 314 13.94 -5.68 -16.06
N SER A 315 13.83 -6.11 -14.80
CA SER A 315 12.59 -6.71 -14.28
C SER A 315 11.50 -5.67 -14.02
N GLY A 316 11.87 -4.37 -13.99
CA GLY A 316 10.99 -3.28 -13.60
C GLY A 316 10.89 -3.05 -12.08
N TRP A 317 11.78 -3.69 -11.30
CA TRP A 317 11.89 -3.54 -9.84
C TRP A 317 13.29 -3.04 -9.45
N CYS A 318 13.43 -2.55 -8.22
CA CYS A 318 14.66 -1.91 -7.76
C CYS A 318 15.62 -2.88 -7.07
N PRO A 319 16.82 -3.15 -7.63
CA PRO A 319 17.82 -4.00 -6.98
C PRO A 319 18.49 -3.27 -5.82
N ILE A 320 18.56 -3.92 -4.66
CA ILE A 320 19.03 -3.36 -3.39
C ILE A 320 20.11 -4.23 -2.73
N ASP A 321 20.93 -3.65 -1.86
CA ASP A 321 21.72 -4.37 -0.88
C ASP A 321 20.80 -4.95 0.21
N ARG A 322 20.99 -6.22 0.53
CA ARG A 322 20.08 -6.98 1.38
C ARG A 322 20.24 -6.72 2.87
N ASN A 323 21.28 -6.00 3.32
CA ASN A 323 21.45 -5.64 4.72
C ASN A 323 20.96 -4.22 5.01
N SER A 324 21.03 -3.31 4.03
CA SER A 324 20.76 -1.88 4.20
C SER A 324 19.57 -1.35 3.42
N PHE A 325 19.16 -2.05 2.35
CA PHE A 325 18.23 -1.57 1.32
C PHE A 325 18.78 -0.43 0.45
N GLU A 326 20.09 -0.16 0.48
CA GLU A 326 20.76 0.75 -0.44
C GLU A 326 20.62 0.23 -1.88
N SER A 327 20.36 1.11 -2.84
CA SER A 327 20.28 0.76 -4.24
C SER A 327 21.65 0.29 -4.73
N THR A 328 21.65 -0.79 -5.51
CA THR A 328 22.86 -1.26 -6.20
C THR A 328 23.20 -0.41 -7.43
N ILE A 329 22.33 0.53 -7.81
CA ILE A 329 22.49 1.41 -8.97
C ILE A 329 23.07 2.77 -8.53
N HIS A 330 22.52 3.35 -7.46
CA HIS A 330 22.93 4.64 -6.93
C HIS A 330 23.26 4.55 -5.45
N LYS A 331 24.50 4.88 -5.09
CA LYS A 331 24.93 4.95 -3.69
C LYS A 331 24.12 6.01 -2.94
N GLU A 332 23.92 5.77 -1.65
CA GLU A 332 23.24 6.66 -0.71
C GLU A 332 21.76 6.88 -0.99
N VAL A 333 21.21 6.08 -1.91
CA VAL A 333 19.79 6.00 -2.23
C VAL A 333 19.27 4.65 -1.76
N TYR A 334 18.18 4.60 -1.01
CA TYR A 334 17.62 3.38 -0.44
C TYR A 334 16.21 3.19 -0.98
N VAL A 335 15.83 1.96 -1.37
CA VAL A 335 14.50 1.70 -1.96
C VAL A 335 13.72 0.72 -1.11
N LEU A 336 12.54 1.11 -0.63
CA LEU A 336 11.75 0.34 0.35
C LEU A 336 10.39 -0.12 -0.19
N GLY A 337 9.89 -1.20 0.42
CA GLY A 337 8.54 -1.69 0.19
C GLY A 337 8.40 -2.35 -1.18
N ASP A 338 7.21 -2.26 -1.76
CA ASP A 338 6.86 -3.01 -2.98
C ASP A 338 7.81 -2.77 -4.16
N SER A 339 8.43 -1.60 -4.28
CA SER A 339 9.36 -1.30 -5.38
C SER A 339 10.66 -2.12 -5.32
N SER A 340 11.06 -2.59 -4.15
CA SER A 340 12.34 -3.30 -3.95
C SER A 340 12.31 -4.76 -4.44
N ILE A 341 13.48 -5.27 -4.81
CA ILE A 341 13.76 -6.70 -4.98
C ILE A 341 14.24 -7.24 -3.63
N ALA A 342 13.29 -7.69 -2.79
CA ALA A 342 13.54 -8.21 -1.45
C ALA A 342 13.49 -9.76 -1.40
N ASP A 343 13.91 -10.40 -2.50
CA ASP A 343 14.04 -11.85 -2.67
C ASP A 343 12.79 -12.63 -2.18
N ALA A 344 12.90 -13.41 -1.09
CA ALA A 344 11.81 -14.23 -0.59
C ALA A 344 10.70 -13.45 0.15
N MET A 345 10.92 -12.17 0.48
CA MET A 345 9.91 -11.37 1.18
C MET A 345 8.77 -10.96 0.23
N PRO A 346 7.50 -11.16 0.61
CA PRO A 346 6.38 -10.73 -0.23
C PRO A 346 6.29 -9.20 -0.27
N LYS A 347 5.74 -8.65 -1.36
CA LYS A 347 5.39 -7.23 -1.49
C LYS A 347 4.16 -6.90 -0.63
N SER A 348 4.34 -6.81 0.69
CA SER A 348 3.27 -6.63 1.67
C SER A 348 3.51 -5.41 2.55
N GLY A 349 2.45 -4.94 3.23
CA GLY A 349 2.60 -3.88 4.24
C GLY A 349 3.55 -4.28 5.38
N TYR A 350 3.47 -5.53 5.86
CA TYR A 350 4.38 -6.00 6.92
C TYR A 350 5.83 -6.00 6.44
N SER A 351 6.10 -6.53 5.24
CA SER A 351 7.44 -6.50 4.65
C SER A 351 7.95 -5.07 4.54
N ALA A 352 7.15 -4.15 3.98
CA ALA A 352 7.55 -2.74 3.87
C ALA A 352 7.90 -2.10 5.22
N ASN A 353 7.14 -2.41 6.28
CA ASN A 353 7.43 -1.96 7.64
C ASN A 353 8.71 -2.59 8.20
N SER A 354 8.90 -3.91 8.06
CA SER A 354 10.11 -4.60 8.53
C SER A 354 11.37 -4.10 7.82
N GLN A 355 11.30 -3.92 6.50
CA GLN A 355 12.38 -3.37 5.68
C GLN A 355 12.73 -1.94 6.10
N ALA A 356 11.72 -1.11 6.33
CA ALA A 356 11.91 0.28 6.75
C ALA A 356 12.62 0.40 8.11
N LYS A 357 12.32 -0.50 9.07
CA LYS A 357 12.99 -0.53 10.39
C LYS A 357 14.47 -0.88 10.26
N VAL A 358 14.79 -1.90 9.47
CA VAL A 358 16.18 -2.31 9.23
C VAL A 358 16.94 -1.21 8.49
N CYS A 359 16.34 -0.64 7.44
CA CYS A 359 16.95 0.44 6.68
C CYS A 359 17.17 1.70 7.53
N ALA A 360 16.24 2.06 8.41
CA ALA A 360 16.41 3.19 9.34
C ALA A 360 17.64 3.01 10.25
N GLN A 361 17.83 1.80 10.79
CA GLN A 361 19.02 1.48 11.57
C GLN A 361 20.29 1.52 10.72
N ALA A 362 20.27 0.92 9.53
CA ALA A 362 21.42 0.92 8.61
C ALA A 362 21.84 2.35 8.18
N VAL A 363 20.87 3.22 7.92
CA VAL A 363 21.12 4.64 7.62
C VAL A 363 21.72 5.35 8.82
N ALA A 364 21.17 5.16 10.03
CA ALA A 364 21.71 5.74 11.25
C ALA A 364 23.15 5.29 11.53
N ASP A 365 23.44 3.99 11.35
CA ASP A 365 24.78 3.43 11.52
C ASP A 365 25.76 4.01 10.49
N THR A 366 25.35 4.06 9.21
CA THR A 366 26.17 4.63 8.14
C THR A 366 26.50 6.11 8.37
N LEU A 367 25.53 6.90 8.84
CA LEU A 367 25.74 8.32 9.16
C LEU A 367 26.74 8.54 10.30
N LYS A 368 26.88 7.57 11.21
CA LYS A 368 27.83 7.59 12.33
C LYS A 368 29.16 6.89 12.02
N GLY A 369 29.31 6.32 10.83
CA GLY A 369 30.48 5.52 10.45
C GLY A 369 30.55 4.15 11.13
N ASN A 370 29.43 3.66 11.66
CA ASN A 370 29.33 2.34 12.28
C ASN A 370 29.24 1.23 11.23
N GLN A 371 29.63 0.02 11.62
CA GLN A 371 29.41 -1.18 10.79
C GLN A 371 27.92 -1.57 10.77
N LEU A 372 27.45 -1.98 9.60
CA LEU A 372 26.10 -2.51 9.42
C LEU A 372 25.94 -3.84 10.16
N GLN A 373 24.80 -3.98 10.85
CA GLN A 373 24.41 -5.23 11.49
C GLN A 373 23.84 -6.21 10.45
N LYS A 374 23.98 -7.51 10.70
CA LYS A 374 23.31 -8.54 9.89
C LYS A 374 21.80 -8.36 10.02
N ALA A 375 21.12 -8.18 8.89
CA ALA A 375 19.70 -7.92 8.91
C ALA A 375 18.85 -9.17 9.18
N ILE A 376 17.80 -8.97 9.97
CA ILE A 376 16.72 -9.93 10.23
C ILE A 376 15.40 -9.25 9.92
N TYR A 377 14.55 -9.93 9.16
CA TYR A 377 13.25 -9.42 8.75
C TYR A 377 12.13 -10.35 9.19
N SER A 378 10.91 -9.85 9.18
CA SER A 378 9.71 -10.66 9.39
C SER A 378 8.57 -10.21 8.50
N ASN A 379 7.67 -11.14 8.21
CA ASN A 379 6.40 -10.85 7.57
C ASN A 379 5.33 -11.78 8.12
N VAL A 380 4.15 -11.24 8.36
CA VAL A 380 2.90 -12.01 8.42
C VAL A 380 1.87 -11.39 7.49
N CYS A 381 1.15 -12.23 6.75
CA CYS A 381 0.00 -11.84 5.95
C CYS A 381 -1.22 -12.65 6.39
N TYR A 382 -2.02 -12.05 7.27
CA TYR A 382 -3.34 -12.54 7.57
C TYR A 382 -4.28 -12.31 6.39
N SER A 383 -5.23 -13.22 6.20
CA SER A 383 -6.37 -13.03 5.32
C SER A 383 -7.63 -13.60 5.95
N LEU A 384 -8.78 -13.06 5.56
CA LEU A 384 -10.07 -13.58 5.92
C LEU A 384 -10.67 -14.35 4.75
N ALA A 385 -10.89 -15.66 4.93
CA ALA A 385 -11.64 -16.47 3.98
C ALA A 385 -13.17 -16.32 4.14
N GLY A 386 -13.59 -15.53 5.13
CA GLY A 386 -14.92 -15.08 5.52
C GLY A 386 -14.77 -14.27 6.82
N GLN A 387 -15.76 -13.50 7.27
CA GLN A 387 -15.59 -12.56 8.40
C GLN A 387 -15.04 -13.19 9.69
N ASN A 388 -15.33 -14.47 9.90
CA ASN A 388 -14.95 -15.27 11.06
C ASN A 388 -14.05 -16.47 10.70
N TYR A 389 -13.39 -16.44 9.54
CA TYR A 389 -12.49 -17.51 9.10
C TYR A 389 -11.14 -16.95 8.67
N GLY A 390 -10.16 -16.93 9.56
CA GLY A 390 -8.82 -16.43 9.31
C GLY A 390 -7.87 -17.50 8.78
N VAL A 391 -6.97 -17.09 7.88
CA VAL A 391 -5.83 -17.87 7.39
C VAL A 391 -4.60 -16.97 7.27
N SER A 392 -3.46 -17.43 7.75
CA SER A 392 -2.22 -16.66 7.81
C SER A 392 -1.06 -17.37 7.13
N ILE A 393 -0.05 -16.57 6.76
CA ILE A 393 1.27 -17.02 6.37
C ILE A 393 2.27 -16.12 7.09
N ALA A 394 3.26 -16.72 7.75
CA ALA A 394 4.28 -16.01 8.50
C ALA A 394 5.66 -16.57 8.20
N ALA A 395 6.68 -15.72 8.26
CA ALA A 395 8.08 -16.13 8.14
C ALA A 395 9.01 -15.12 8.81
N ILE A 396 10.15 -15.61 9.28
CA ILE A 396 11.33 -14.82 9.66
C ILE A 396 12.35 -14.99 8.53
N TYR A 397 13.04 -13.92 8.16
CA TYR A 397 14.06 -13.95 7.11
C TYR A 397 15.40 -13.49 7.63
N GLU A 398 16.46 -13.99 7.02
CA GLU A 398 17.84 -13.55 7.22
C GLU A 398 18.54 -13.38 5.87
N VAL A 399 19.62 -12.60 5.86
CA VAL A 399 20.54 -12.57 4.72
C VAL A 399 21.46 -13.78 4.78
N ARG A 400 21.39 -14.63 3.76
CA ARG A 400 22.25 -15.80 3.58
C ARG A 400 22.59 -15.93 2.09
N ASP A 401 23.86 -16.18 1.79
CA ASP A 401 24.37 -16.31 0.41
C ASP A 401 24.01 -15.10 -0.49
N GLY A 402 24.02 -13.90 0.08
CA GLY A 402 23.69 -12.65 -0.62
C GLY A 402 22.20 -12.43 -0.89
N LEU A 403 21.30 -13.30 -0.41
CA LEU A 403 19.85 -13.21 -0.63
C LEU A 403 19.09 -13.16 0.70
N ILE A 404 17.93 -12.52 0.70
CA ILE A 404 16.96 -12.61 1.81
C ILE A 404 16.21 -13.94 1.67
N GLN A 405 16.40 -14.84 2.64
CA GLN A 405 15.84 -16.18 2.64
C GLN A 405 15.13 -16.48 3.97
N PRO A 406 14.12 -17.39 4.00
CA PRO A 406 13.53 -17.84 5.25
C PRO A 406 14.58 -18.41 6.20
N LYS A 407 14.53 -17.98 7.46
CA LYS A 407 15.42 -18.46 8.51
C LYS A 407 14.97 -19.84 8.98
N GLY A 408 15.77 -20.87 8.76
CA GLY A 408 15.45 -22.26 9.12
C GLY A 408 14.06 -22.70 8.61
N LYS A 409 13.26 -23.32 9.48
CA LYS A 409 11.87 -23.74 9.21
C LYS A 409 10.81 -22.71 9.67
N SER A 410 11.16 -21.42 9.71
CA SER A 410 10.26 -20.38 10.26
C SER A 410 9.09 -20.01 9.35
N ALA A 411 9.16 -20.33 8.05
CA ALA A 411 8.07 -20.06 7.11
C ALA A 411 6.96 -21.09 7.27
N GLY A 412 5.71 -20.63 7.42
CA GLY A 412 4.56 -21.50 7.56
C GLY A 412 3.24 -20.83 7.19
N VAL A 413 2.28 -21.64 6.77
CA VAL A 413 0.87 -21.26 6.55
C VAL A 413 0.01 -21.90 7.63
N SER A 414 -1.19 -21.36 7.86
CA SER A 414 -2.17 -21.99 8.75
C SER A 414 -2.39 -23.47 8.38
N PRO A 415 -2.33 -24.38 9.36
CA PRO A 415 -2.64 -25.78 9.12
C PRO A 415 -4.13 -25.96 8.82
N ILE A 416 -4.47 -26.99 8.03
CA ILE A 416 -5.85 -27.47 7.97
C ILE A 416 -6.16 -28.13 9.31
N THR A 417 -7.31 -27.77 9.89
CA THR A 417 -7.79 -28.30 11.15
C THR A 417 -9.30 -28.43 11.13
N ASP A 418 -9.84 -29.45 11.80
CA ASP A 418 -11.27 -29.63 12.03
C ASP A 418 -11.75 -28.96 13.31
N LYS A 419 -10.84 -28.34 14.08
CA LYS A 419 -11.21 -27.53 15.25
C LYS A 419 -11.83 -26.21 14.79
N PRO A 420 -13.13 -25.95 15.02
CA PRO A 420 -13.81 -24.76 14.50
C PRO A 420 -13.27 -23.45 15.11
N ALA A 421 -12.72 -23.51 16.32
CA ALA A 421 -12.18 -22.34 17.01
C ALA A 421 -10.92 -21.75 16.34
N GLN A 422 -10.10 -22.56 15.67
CA GLN A 422 -8.82 -22.10 15.12
C GLN A 422 -8.98 -21.00 14.06
N PRO A 423 -9.75 -21.20 12.97
CA PRO A 423 -9.94 -20.13 11.98
C PRO A 423 -10.64 -18.90 12.59
N ILE A 424 -11.52 -19.07 13.59
CA ILE A 424 -12.14 -17.94 14.29
C ILE A 424 -11.09 -17.13 15.05
N LEU A 425 -10.19 -17.79 15.79
CA LEU A 425 -9.09 -17.14 16.50
C LEU A 425 -8.15 -16.41 15.53
N GLU A 426 -7.83 -17.00 14.38
CA GLU A 426 -7.03 -16.32 13.36
C GLU A 426 -7.71 -15.07 12.80
N ALA A 427 -9.04 -15.08 12.65
CA ALA A 427 -9.78 -13.88 12.25
C ALA A 427 -9.70 -12.78 13.33
N VAL A 428 -9.76 -13.15 14.61
CA VAL A 428 -9.56 -12.21 15.73
C VAL A 428 -8.13 -11.66 15.74
N TYR A 429 -7.13 -12.51 15.53
CA TYR A 429 -5.73 -12.08 15.46
C TYR A 429 -5.47 -11.16 14.28
N GLN A 430 -6.09 -11.40 13.12
CA GLN A 430 -6.02 -10.50 11.97
C GLN A 430 -6.51 -9.09 12.35
N LYS A 431 -7.67 -8.98 13.00
CA LYS A 431 -8.26 -7.68 13.39
C LYS A 431 -7.35 -6.93 14.38
N ASN A 432 -6.80 -7.65 15.35
CA ASN A 432 -5.83 -7.09 16.30
C ASN A 432 -4.53 -6.68 15.63
N TRP A 433 -3.98 -7.53 14.76
CA TRP A 433 -2.76 -7.25 14.01
C TRP A 433 -2.91 -5.97 13.17
N GLN A 434 -4.01 -5.82 12.43
CA GLN A 434 -4.27 -4.62 11.62
C GLN A 434 -4.25 -3.34 12.46
N ARG A 435 -4.95 -3.35 13.60
CA ARG A 435 -5.02 -2.19 14.50
C ARG A 435 -3.63 -1.80 15.01
N GLU A 436 -2.86 -2.75 15.49
CA GLU A 436 -1.52 -2.48 16.03
C GLU A 436 -0.50 -2.14 14.93
N PHE A 437 -0.62 -2.77 13.76
CA PHE A 437 0.20 -2.46 12.59
C PHE A 437 0.00 -1.01 12.13
N VAL A 438 -1.25 -0.56 11.99
CA VAL A 438 -1.56 0.81 11.59
C VAL A 438 -1.02 1.82 12.61
N LYS A 439 -1.18 1.56 13.91
CA LYS A 439 -0.62 2.41 14.97
C LYS A 439 0.91 2.48 14.91
N ASP A 440 1.58 1.36 14.65
CA ASP A 440 3.03 1.36 14.50
C ASP A 440 3.49 2.26 13.34
N VAL A 441 2.77 2.24 12.22
CA VAL A 441 3.12 3.02 11.03
C VAL A 441 2.76 4.51 11.17
N PHE A 442 1.57 4.85 11.66
CA PHE A 442 1.00 6.20 11.56
C PHE A 442 0.74 6.92 12.91
N SER A 443 1.09 6.32 14.06
CA SER A 443 0.87 6.90 15.40
C SER A 443 2.13 7.08 16.26
#